data_AF-A0A698FDQ6-F1
#
_entry.id   AF-A0A698FDQ6-F1
#
_cell.length_a   1.000
_cell.length_b   1.000
_cell.length_c   1.000
_cell.angle_alpha   90.00
_cell.angle_beta   90.00
_cell.angle_gamma   90.00
#
_symmetry.space_group_name_H-M   'P 1'
#
loop_
_entity.id
_entity.type
_entity.pdbx_description
1 polymer ?
#
loop_
_entity_poly.entity_id
_entity_poly.type
_entity_poly.pdbx_seq_one_letter_code
_entity_poly.pdbx_strand_id
1 'polypeptide(L)'
;MDLKSLENKRLYILKRLGILKFLSVVEALLVGFLAFVFTKDILIALILAVFVGIFFFRLTAKKLKLAKKELEFDALNLFLRRFGAKFRKESLSQKDFLKLELSENLKDFKSQNCFEFKEFKIYDIHFIDENKRFFCGILLEILKPSKNPSFEDEEKIYVKLQDKNFTLNHIFSKDNHYLIATLKNPFFIDLKESLEKNFKILEENLNSIKNKLFQ
;
A
#
# COMPACT_ATOMS: atom_id res chain seq x y z
N MET A 1 -14.47 35.06 -88.10
CA MET A 1 -14.14 35.47 -86.72
C MET A 1 -12.90 36.35 -86.80
N ASP A 2 -12.96 37.58 -86.32
CA ASP A 2 -11.88 38.56 -86.48
C ASP A 2 -10.83 38.45 -85.33
N LEU A 3 -9.56 38.75 -85.62
CA LEU A 3 -8.43 38.61 -84.69
C LEU A 3 -8.69 39.35 -83.37
N LYS A 4 -9.29 40.54 -83.45
CA LYS A 4 -9.68 41.38 -82.31
C LYS A 4 -10.65 40.69 -81.36
N SER A 5 -11.55 39.85 -81.90
CA SER A 5 -12.52 39.10 -81.09
C SER A 5 -11.88 37.94 -80.32
N LEU A 6 -10.84 37.31 -80.89
CA LEU A 6 -10.06 36.27 -80.23
C LEU A 6 -9.16 36.85 -79.13
N GLU A 7 -8.58 38.02 -79.36
CA GLU A 7 -7.75 38.71 -78.37
C GLU A 7 -8.56 39.19 -77.16
N ASN A 8 -9.77 39.72 -77.38
CA ASN A 8 -10.69 40.06 -76.29
C ASN A 8 -11.11 38.82 -75.47
N LYS A 9 -11.35 37.68 -76.13
CA LYS A 9 -11.63 36.40 -75.44
C LYS A 9 -10.42 35.93 -74.63
N ARG A 10 -9.21 36.02 -75.18
CA ARG A 10 -7.96 35.68 -74.47
C ARG A 10 -7.79 36.54 -73.21
N LEU A 11 -7.94 37.86 -73.32
CA LEU A 11 -7.85 38.78 -72.18
C LEU A 11 -8.92 38.51 -71.13
N TYR A 12 -10.15 38.22 -71.55
CA TYR A 12 -11.24 37.86 -70.65
C TYR A 12 -10.97 36.58 -69.87
N ILE A 13 -10.48 35.52 -70.55
CA ILE A 13 -10.10 34.25 -69.92
C ILE A 13 -8.96 34.48 -68.94
N LEU A 14 -7.89 35.19 -69.34
CA LEU A 14 -6.74 35.45 -68.47
C LEU A 14 -7.14 36.26 -67.22
N LYS A 15 -8.02 37.24 -67.35
CA LYS A 15 -8.51 38.04 -66.22
C LYS A 15 -9.32 37.19 -65.23
N ARG A 16 -10.23 36.35 -65.72
CA ARG A 16 -10.99 35.41 -64.86
C ARG A 16 -10.10 34.35 -64.23
N LEU A 17 -9.12 33.84 -64.95
CA LEU A 17 -8.15 32.88 -64.43
C LEU A 17 -7.31 33.51 -63.31
N GLY A 18 -6.94 34.79 -63.44
CA GLY A 18 -6.27 35.56 -62.40
C GLY A 18 -7.13 35.73 -61.14
N ILE A 19 -8.40 36.10 -61.30
CA ILE A 19 -9.37 36.21 -60.19
C ILE A 19 -9.55 34.85 -59.51
N LEU A 20 -9.71 33.76 -60.29
CA LEU A 20 -9.88 32.41 -59.76
C LEU A 20 -8.66 31.98 -58.93
N LYS A 21 -7.44 32.19 -59.46
CA LYS A 21 -6.20 31.90 -58.72
C LYS A 21 -6.12 32.66 -57.40
N PHE A 22 -6.49 33.94 -57.40
CA PHE A 22 -6.54 34.74 -56.18
C PHE A 22 -7.57 34.20 -55.18
N LEU A 23 -8.78 33.88 -55.65
CA LEU A 23 -9.85 33.33 -54.81
C LEU A 23 -9.42 31.99 -54.18
N SER A 24 -8.77 31.13 -54.95
CA SER A 24 -8.26 29.83 -54.46
C SER A 24 -7.20 29.98 -53.37
N VAL A 25 -6.35 31.01 -53.45
CA VAL A 25 -5.38 31.30 -52.38
C VAL A 25 -6.08 31.75 -51.10
N VAL A 26 -7.10 32.60 -51.22
CA VAL A 26 -7.90 33.06 -50.06
C VAL A 26 -8.65 31.89 -49.42
N GLU A 27 -9.29 31.03 -50.22
CA GLU A 27 -9.99 29.84 -49.75
C GLU A 27 -9.05 28.88 -49.01
N ALA A 28 -7.87 28.59 -49.57
CA ALA A 28 -6.87 27.75 -48.92
C ALA A 28 -6.41 28.33 -47.57
N LEU A 29 -6.28 29.66 -47.48
CA LEU A 29 -5.89 30.35 -46.25
C LEU A 29 -6.99 30.26 -45.17
N LEU A 30 -8.27 30.38 -45.56
CA LEU A 30 -9.40 30.18 -44.66
C LEU A 30 -9.49 28.74 -44.14
N VAL A 31 -9.34 27.75 -45.03
CA VAL A 31 -9.35 26.32 -44.65
C VAL A 31 -8.16 26.00 -43.73
N GLY A 32 -6.96 26.54 -44.03
CA GLY A 32 -5.78 26.37 -43.20
C GLY A 32 -5.95 26.98 -41.79
N PHE A 33 -6.57 28.15 -41.69
CA PHE A 33 -6.88 28.78 -40.41
C PHE A 33 -7.86 27.93 -39.58
N LEU A 34 -8.94 27.43 -40.20
CA LEU A 34 -9.90 26.53 -39.56
C LEU A 34 -9.20 25.25 -39.04
N ALA A 35 -8.39 24.59 -39.87
CA ALA A 35 -7.65 23.39 -39.47
C ALA A 35 -6.69 23.64 -38.30
N PHE A 36 -6.03 24.81 -38.28
CA PHE A 36 -5.13 25.19 -37.18
C PHE A 36 -5.89 25.40 -35.85
N VAL A 37 -7.05 26.06 -35.88
CA VAL A 37 -7.90 26.23 -34.69
C VAL A 37 -8.37 24.87 -34.18
N PHE A 38 -8.89 24.01 -35.06
CA PHE A 38 -9.31 22.66 -34.68
C PHE A 38 -8.18 21.81 -34.08
N THR A 39 -6.94 21.97 -34.57
CA THR A 39 -5.79 21.23 -34.02
C THR A 39 -5.50 21.64 -32.57
N LYS A 40 -5.63 22.93 -32.24
CA LYS A 40 -5.51 23.40 -30.86
C LYS A 40 -6.60 22.83 -29.97
N ASP A 41 -7.83 22.81 -30.45
CA ASP A 41 -8.97 22.29 -29.69
C ASP A 41 -8.84 20.78 -29.44
N ILE A 42 -8.38 20.01 -30.44
CA ILE A 42 -8.08 18.58 -30.29
C ILE A 42 -6.98 18.36 -29.24
N LEU A 43 -5.91 19.17 -29.29
CA LEU A 43 -4.82 19.07 -28.32
C LEU A 43 -5.30 19.36 -26.89
N ILE A 44 -6.09 20.42 -26.70
CA ILE A 44 -6.67 20.77 -25.39
C ILE A 44 -7.60 19.65 -24.91
N ALA A 45 -8.46 19.11 -25.78
CA ALA A 45 -9.35 18.01 -25.44
C ALA A 45 -8.58 16.76 -25.01
N LEU A 46 -7.48 16.43 -25.69
CA LEU A 46 -6.62 15.30 -25.34
C LEU A 46 -5.96 15.51 -23.97
N ILE A 47 -5.41 16.70 -23.73
CA ILE A 47 -4.80 17.05 -22.43
C ILE A 47 -5.85 16.93 -21.31
N LEU A 48 -7.04 17.51 -21.51
CA LEU A 48 -8.13 17.41 -20.54
C LEU A 48 -8.57 15.97 -20.30
N ALA A 49 -8.70 15.15 -21.34
CA ALA A 49 -9.05 13.74 -21.21
C ALA A 49 -8.02 12.97 -20.37
N VAL A 50 -6.73 13.23 -20.56
CA VAL A 50 -5.66 12.64 -19.74
C VAL A 50 -5.76 13.11 -18.29
N PHE A 51 -5.93 14.41 -18.04
CA PHE A 51 -6.08 14.94 -16.67
C PHE A 51 -7.29 14.35 -15.96
N VAL A 52 -8.43 14.31 -16.63
CA VAL A 52 -9.67 13.73 -16.11
C VAL A 52 -9.48 12.24 -15.82
N GLY A 53 -8.87 11.48 -16.73
CA GLY A 53 -8.56 10.07 -16.54
C GLY A 53 -7.67 9.81 -15.32
N ILE A 54 -6.56 10.56 -15.18
CA ILE A 54 -5.65 10.47 -14.02
C ILE A 54 -6.39 10.84 -12.73
N PHE A 55 -7.21 11.89 -12.76
CA PHE A 55 -7.96 12.35 -11.61
C PHE A 55 -8.96 11.30 -11.12
N PHE A 56 -9.79 10.76 -12.03
CA PHE A 56 -10.73 9.69 -11.70
C PHE A 56 -10.01 8.43 -11.22
N PHE A 57 -8.92 8.02 -11.87
CA PHE A 57 -8.13 6.88 -11.41
C PHE A 57 -7.62 7.08 -9.99
N ARG A 58 -7.05 8.26 -9.68
CA ARG A 58 -6.56 8.57 -8.32
C ARG A 58 -7.67 8.54 -7.28
N LEU A 59 -8.83 9.13 -7.58
CA LEU A 59 -9.98 9.14 -6.66
C LEU A 59 -10.50 7.72 -6.41
N THR A 60 -10.74 6.95 -7.47
CA THR A 60 -11.26 5.58 -7.38
C THR A 60 -10.25 4.66 -6.71
N ALA A 61 -8.96 4.75 -7.07
CA ALA A 61 -7.90 3.99 -6.41
C ALA A 61 -7.78 4.33 -4.92
N LYS A 62 -7.95 5.61 -4.52
CA LYS A 62 -7.96 6.01 -3.12
C LYS A 62 -9.13 5.36 -2.37
N LYS A 63 -10.34 5.39 -2.93
CA LYS A 63 -11.53 4.75 -2.35
C LYS A 63 -11.34 3.23 -2.22
N LEU A 64 -10.86 2.55 -3.27
CA LEU A 64 -10.61 1.11 -3.23
C LEU A 64 -9.54 0.74 -2.21
N LYS A 65 -8.45 1.54 -2.09
CA LYS A 65 -7.43 1.30 -1.06
C LYS A 65 -7.97 1.44 0.36
N LEU A 66 -8.92 2.34 0.59
CA LEU A 66 -9.60 2.47 1.89
C LEU A 66 -10.50 1.27 2.16
N ALA A 67 -11.39 0.92 1.22
CA ALA A 67 -12.26 -0.24 1.34
C ALA A 67 -11.47 -1.55 1.55
N LYS A 68 -10.31 -1.68 0.89
CA LYS A 68 -9.39 -2.81 1.09
C LYS A 68 -8.90 -2.88 2.54
N LYS A 69 -8.45 -1.76 3.11
CA LYS A 69 -7.98 -1.71 4.51
C LYS A 69 -9.10 -1.96 5.51
N GLU A 70 -10.30 -1.45 5.22
CA GLU A 70 -11.50 -1.72 6.03
C GLU A 70 -11.82 -3.20 6.02
N LEU A 71 -11.78 -3.87 4.87
CA LEU A 71 -12.01 -5.31 4.77
C LEU A 71 -10.95 -6.13 5.53
N GLU A 72 -9.67 -5.77 5.45
CA GLU A 72 -8.59 -6.39 6.25
C GLU A 72 -8.90 -6.27 7.75
N PHE A 73 -9.32 -5.08 8.18
CA PHE A 73 -9.65 -4.79 9.57
C PHE A 73 -10.90 -5.53 10.05
N ASP A 74 -11.95 -5.58 9.25
CA ASP A 74 -13.21 -6.25 9.57
C ASP A 74 -13.02 -7.76 9.66
N ALA A 75 -12.27 -8.35 8.73
CA ALA A 75 -11.92 -9.77 8.75
C ALA A 75 -11.12 -10.13 10.02
N LEU A 76 -10.11 -9.32 10.35
CA LEU A 76 -9.32 -9.49 11.57
C LEU A 76 -10.19 -9.35 12.82
N ASN A 77 -11.04 -8.33 12.91
CA ASN A 77 -11.93 -8.13 14.05
C ASN A 77 -12.93 -9.26 14.23
N LEU A 78 -13.46 -9.81 13.13
CA LEU A 78 -14.36 -10.95 13.17
C LEU A 78 -13.64 -12.17 13.77
N PHE A 79 -12.41 -12.43 13.35
CA PHE A 79 -11.58 -13.47 13.94
C PHE A 79 -11.33 -13.22 15.44
N LEU A 80 -10.86 -12.02 15.80
CA LEU A 80 -10.54 -11.70 17.20
C LEU A 80 -11.77 -11.82 18.11
N ARG A 81 -12.94 -11.33 17.67
CA ARG A 81 -14.20 -11.47 18.41
C ARG A 81 -14.57 -12.93 18.68
N ARG A 82 -14.38 -13.82 17.69
CA ARG A 82 -14.63 -15.26 17.83
C ARG A 82 -13.78 -15.90 18.93
N PHE A 83 -12.56 -15.39 19.14
CA PHE A 83 -11.63 -15.88 20.16
C PHE A 83 -11.58 -15.00 21.43
N GLY A 84 -12.57 -14.11 21.62
CA GLY A 84 -12.67 -13.27 22.82
C GLY A 84 -11.57 -12.22 22.94
N ALA A 85 -10.96 -11.83 21.81
CA ALA A 85 -9.87 -10.88 21.73
C ALA A 85 -10.32 -9.55 21.12
N LYS A 86 -9.51 -8.50 21.31
CA LYS A 86 -9.74 -7.17 20.76
C LYS A 86 -8.47 -6.60 20.16
N PHE A 87 -8.61 -5.94 19.03
CA PHE A 87 -7.55 -5.12 18.46
C PHE A 87 -7.63 -3.70 19.03
N ARG A 88 -6.51 -3.18 19.48
CA ARG A 88 -6.36 -1.77 19.87
C ARG A 88 -5.19 -1.17 19.13
N LYS A 89 -5.38 0.04 18.61
CA LYS A 89 -4.28 0.83 18.03
C LYS A 89 -3.49 1.53 19.14
N GLU A 90 -3.07 0.76 20.12
CA GLU A 90 -2.24 1.19 21.25
C GLU A 90 -0.79 0.77 20.98
N SER A 91 0.15 1.56 21.46
CA SER A 91 1.59 1.31 21.36
C SER A 91 2.19 1.23 22.76
N LEU A 92 3.11 0.30 22.97
CA LEU A 92 3.93 0.29 24.19
C LEU A 92 4.93 1.46 24.13
N SER A 93 5.14 2.16 25.23
CA SER A 93 6.18 3.20 25.28
C SER A 93 7.56 2.56 25.44
N GLN A 94 8.63 3.21 24.95
CA GLN A 94 9.99 2.72 25.14
C GLN A 94 10.34 2.59 26.63
N LYS A 95 9.87 3.52 27.46
CA LYS A 95 10.10 3.48 28.92
C LYS A 95 9.45 2.26 29.55
N ASP A 96 8.23 1.92 29.13
CA ASP A 96 7.52 0.75 29.65
C ASP A 96 8.11 -0.55 29.13
N PHE A 97 8.61 -0.56 27.89
CA PHE A 97 9.35 -1.71 27.35
C PHE A 97 10.66 -1.96 28.12
N LEU A 98 11.44 -0.93 28.41
CA LEU A 98 12.71 -1.07 29.15
C LEU A 98 12.50 -1.61 30.57
N LYS A 99 11.36 -1.33 31.21
CA LYS A 99 11.00 -1.92 32.51
C LYS A 99 10.81 -3.44 32.45
N LEU A 100 10.61 -4.01 31.27
CA LEU A 100 10.51 -5.46 31.07
C LEU A 100 11.90 -6.12 31.06
N GLU A 101 12.97 -5.31 31.01
CA GLU A 101 14.37 -5.73 31.04
C GLU A 101 14.73 -6.81 30.00
N LEU A 102 14.01 -6.84 28.88
CA LEU A 102 14.25 -7.73 27.74
C LEU A 102 15.44 -7.29 26.87
N SER A 103 15.88 -6.04 27.04
CA SER A 103 17.05 -5.45 26.41
C SER A 103 17.51 -4.29 27.30
N GLU A 104 18.81 -4.04 27.36
CA GLU A 104 19.40 -3.04 28.28
C GLU A 104 19.06 -1.61 27.86
N ASN A 105 19.45 -1.23 26.64
CA ASN A 105 19.27 0.10 26.09
C ASN A 105 18.93 0.04 24.59
N LEU A 106 18.11 0.99 24.16
CA LEU A 106 17.57 1.04 22.80
C LEU A 106 17.85 2.39 22.15
N LYS A 107 18.43 2.34 20.95
CA LYS A 107 18.71 3.52 20.12
C LYS A 107 17.48 3.98 19.34
N ASP A 108 16.71 3.05 18.80
CA ASP A 108 15.41 3.29 18.15
C ASP A 108 14.42 2.25 18.67
N PHE A 109 13.19 2.68 18.91
CA PHE A 109 12.11 1.81 19.39
C PHE A 109 10.78 2.27 18.82
N LYS A 110 10.06 1.32 18.22
CA LYS A 110 8.71 1.51 17.71
C LYS A 110 7.85 0.34 18.15
N SER A 111 6.72 0.67 18.77
CA SER A 111 5.65 -0.28 19.03
C SER A 111 4.37 0.19 18.37
N GLN A 112 3.61 -0.75 17.82
CA GLN A 112 2.30 -0.52 17.22
C GLN A 112 1.40 -1.72 17.53
N ASN A 113 0.09 -1.54 17.32
CA ASN A 113 -0.91 -2.62 17.29
C ASN A 113 -0.89 -3.56 18.51
N CYS A 114 -1.88 -3.44 19.39
CA CYS A 114 -2.10 -4.33 20.51
C CYS A 114 -3.23 -5.33 20.21
N PHE A 115 -2.93 -6.61 20.33
CA PHE A 115 -3.90 -7.70 20.26
C PHE A 115 -4.12 -8.21 21.67
N GLU A 116 -5.24 -7.83 22.28
CA GLU A 116 -5.57 -8.12 23.66
C GLU A 116 -6.46 -9.36 23.73
N PHE A 117 -5.89 -10.48 24.15
CA PHE A 117 -6.61 -11.69 24.53
C PHE A 117 -6.84 -11.69 26.05
N LYS A 118 -7.76 -12.55 26.52
CA LYS A 118 -8.03 -12.70 27.97
C LYS A 118 -6.80 -13.14 28.78
N GLU A 119 -5.90 -13.90 28.15
CA GLU A 119 -4.77 -14.56 28.81
C GLU A 119 -3.43 -13.89 28.51
N PHE A 120 -3.33 -13.14 27.41
CA PHE A 120 -2.09 -12.53 26.96
C PHE A 120 -2.34 -11.33 26.05
N LYS A 121 -1.30 -10.52 25.84
CA LYS A 121 -1.27 -9.42 24.88
C LYS A 121 -0.15 -9.62 23.88
N ILE A 122 -0.36 -9.17 22.65
CA ILE A 122 0.67 -9.14 21.62
C ILE A 122 0.81 -7.72 21.10
N TYR A 123 2.06 -7.26 21.01
CA TYR A 123 2.43 -5.97 20.44
C TYR A 123 3.35 -6.18 19.24
N ASP A 124 3.16 -5.43 18.16
CA ASP A 124 4.20 -5.31 17.14
C ASP A 124 5.33 -4.45 17.69
N ILE A 125 6.55 -4.98 17.65
CA ILE A 125 7.73 -4.29 18.16
C ILE A 125 8.86 -4.35 17.14
N HIS A 126 9.51 -3.20 16.97
CA HIS A 126 10.74 -3.05 16.25
C HIS A 126 11.69 -2.17 17.05
N PHE A 127 12.93 -2.59 17.21
CA PHE A 127 13.97 -1.78 17.85
C PHE A 127 15.36 -2.02 17.28
N ILE A 128 16.25 -1.09 17.57
CA ILE A 128 17.70 -1.22 17.37
C ILE A 128 18.35 -0.99 18.73
N ASP A 129 19.17 -1.94 19.17
CA ASP A 129 19.92 -1.82 20.42
C ASP A 129 21.16 -0.93 20.26
N GLU A 130 21.92 -0.72 21.35
CA GLU A 130 23.16 0.07 21.30
C GLU A 130 24.26 -0.55 20.45
N ASN A 131 24.28 -1.89 20.35
CA ASN A 131 25.20 -2.66 19.51
C ASN A 131 24.81 -2.64 18.03
N LYS A 132 23.79 -1.87 17.64
CA LYS A 132 23.22 -1.77 16.29
C LYS A 132 22.65 -3.10 15.76
N ARG A 133 22.32 -4.03 16.66
CA ARG A 133 21.55 -5.23 16.33
C ARG A 133 20.09 -4.82 16.16
N PHE A 134 19.46 -5.38 15.15
CA PHE A 134 18.10 -5.03 14.73
C PHE A 134 17.14 -6.14 15.13
N PHE A 135 16.08 -5.79 15.84
CA PHE A 135 14.98 -6.69 16.14
C PHE A 135 13.71 -6.25 15.40
N CYS A 136 13.00 -7.21 14.81
CA CYS A 136 11.67 -7.00 14.26
C CYS A 136 10.81 -8.24 14.52
N GLY A 137 9.64 -8.02 15.10
CA GLY A 137 8.72 -9.09 15.40
C GLY A 137 7.64 -8.65 16.36
N ILE A 138 7.33 -9.52 17.31
CA ILE A 138 6.30 -9.28 18.30
C ILE A 138 6.84 -9.43 19.72
N LEU A 139 6.23 -8.66 20.62
CA LEU A 139 6.29 -8.91 22.06
C LEU A 139 4.99 -9.58 22.48
N LEU A 140 5.09 -10.72 23.15
CA LEU A 140 3.99 -11.40 23.79
C LEU A 140 4.12 -11.28 25.31
N GLU A 141 3.10 -10.73 25.95
CA GLU A 141 2.99 -10.56 27.41
C GLU A 141 1.92 -11.54 27.92
N ILE A 142 2.30 -12.48 28.78
CA ILE A 142 1.35 -13.38 29.44
C ILE A 142 0.78 -12.70 30.69
N LEU A 143 -0.53 -12.47 30.72
CA LEU A 143 -1.22 -11.79 31.82
C LEU A 143 -1.49 -12.73 33.01
N LYS A 144 -1.66 -14.02 32.74
CA LYS A 144 -1.94 -15.06 33.73
C LYS A 144 -1.03 -16.27 33.47
N PRO A 145 0.20 -16.27 34.02
CA PRO A 145 1.14 -17.37 33.79
C PRO A 145 0.62 -18.64 34.47
N SER A 146 0.47 -19.72 33.69
CA SER A 146 0.28 -21.08 34.18
C SER A 146 1.60 -21.86 34.18
N LYS A 147 2.48 -21.56 33.21
CA LYS A 147 3.84 -22.09 33.03
C LYS A 147 4.72 -20.99 32.44
N ASN A 148 6.00 -20.99 32.79
CA ASN A 148 7.00 -20.04 32.28
C ASN A 148 8.14 -20.80 31.58
N PRO A 149 7.95 -21.24 30.31
CA PRO A 149 9.05 -21.78 29.52
C PRO A 149 10.14 -20.72 29.34
N SER A 150 11.36 -21.05 29.77
CA SER A 150 12.52 -20.16 29.65
C SER A 150 13.25 -20.36 28.31
N PHE A 151 13.49 -19.26 27.60
CA PHE A 151 14.25 -19.15 26.36
C PHE A 151 15.36 -18.11 26.56
N GLU A 152 16.50 -18.53 27.10
CA GLU A 152 17.54 -17.63 27.61
C GLU A 152 18.52 -17.10 26.54
N ASP A 153 18.48 -17.66 25.34
CA ASP A 153 19.42 -17.29 24.28
C ASP A 153 18.94 -16.06 23.48
N GLU A 154 19.34 -14.87 23.94
CA GLU A 154 19.02 -13.57 23.29
C GLU A 154 19.54 -13.50 21.84
N GLU A 155 20.64 -14.17 21.51
CA GLU A 155 21.21 -14.10 20.16
C GLU A 155 20.25 -14.69 19.10
N LYS A 156 19.31 -15.56 19.50
CA LYS A 156 18.33 -16.16 18.60
C LYS A 156 17.36 -15.16 17.99
N ILE A 157 17.14 -14.00 18.60
CA ILE A 157 16.19 -12.99 18.09
C ILE A 157 16.83 -11.98 17.12
N TYR A 158 18.17 -11.92 17.04
CA TYR A 158 18.90 -11.02 16.14
C TYR A 158 19.31 -11.66 14.80
N VAL A 159 18.68 -12.78 14.45
CA VAL A 159 18.97 -13.48 13.20
C VAL A 159 18.30 -12.82 11.99
N LYS A 160 18.93 -12.99 10.82
CA LYS A 160 18.32 -12.57 9.55
C LYS A 160 17.24 -13.55 9.13
N LEU A 161 15.99 -13.19 9.36
CA LEU A 161 14.82 -13.99 8.95
C LEU A 161 14.69 -14.01 7.41
N GLN A 162 14.45 -15.20 6.86
CA GLN A 162 14.19 -15.40 5.42
C GLN A 162 12.74 -15.78 5.14
N ASP A 163 12.11 -16.55 6.03
CA ASP A 163 10.72 -16.96 5.88
C ASP A 163 9.78 -15.80 6.26
N LYS A 164 8.72 -15.66 5.46
CA LYS A 164 7.64 -14.68 5.67
C LYS A 164 6.51 -15.25 6.52
N ASN A 165 6.47 -16.56 6.72
CA ASN A 165 5.49 -17.20 7.57
C ASN A 165 5.83 -16.97 9.04
N PHE A 166 4.79 -16.89 9.86
CA PHE A 166 4.96 -16.81 11.30
C PHE A 166 5.52 -18.13 11.81
N THR A 167 6.61 -18.06 12.57
CA THR A 167 7.20 -19.22 13.23
C THR A 167 7.64 -18.84 14.65
N LEU A 168 7.70 -19.84 15.52
CA LEU A 168 8.09 -19.70 16.92
C LEU A 168 9.53 -20.18 17.15
N ASN A 169 10.40 -20.09 16.14
CA ASN A 169 11.76 -20.66 16.20
C ASN A 169 12.76 -19.71 16.86
N HIS A 170 12.52 -18.41 16.78
CA HIS A 170 13.41 -17.36 17.23
C HIS A 170 12.75 -16.62 18.39
N ILE A 171 12.88 -17.19 19.58
CA ILE A 171 12.26 -16.69 20.81
C ILE A 171 13.32 -16.40 21.85
N PHE A 172 13.17 -15.27 22.52
CA PHE A 172 13.84 -14.92 23.76
C PHE A 172 12.78 -14.58 24.80
N SER A 173 12.95 -14.99 26.05
CA SER A 173 11.98 -14.73 27.11
C SER A 173 12.63 -14.22 28.37
N LYS A 174 11.92 -13.33 29.06
CA LYS A 174 12.22 -12.93 30.42
C LYS A 174 10.92 -12.82 31.21
N ASP A 175 10.85 -13.54 32.32
CA ASP A 175 9.66 -13.67 33.15
C ASP A 175 8.43 -14.12 32.32
N ASN A 176 7.41 -13.26 32.23
CA ASN A 176 6.16 -13.52 31.50
C ASN A 176 6.15 -12.87 30.11
N HIS A 177 7.30 -12.38 29.63
CA HIS A 177 7.44 -11.63 28.39
C HIS A 177 8.30 -12.38 27.40
N TYR A 178 7.86 -12.42 26.14
CA TYR A 178 8.49 -13.16 25.07
C TYR A 178 8.69 -12.26 23.86
N LEU A 179 9.94 -12.12 23.42
CA LEU A 179 10.30 -11.54 22.14
C LEU A 179 10.37 -12.65 21.10
N ILE A 180 9.61 -12.49 20.03
CA ILE A 180 9.54 -13.47 18.94
C ILE A 180 9.89 -12.74 17.65
N ALA A 181 11.03 -13.09 17.04
CA ALA A 181 11.45 -12.48 15.80
C ALA A 181 10.59 -13.03 14.64
N THR A 182 9.90 -12.14 13.93
CA THR A 182 9.05 -12.50 12.78
C THR A 182 8.95 -11.33 11.79
N LEU A 183 8.94 -11.63 10.49
CA LEU A 183 8.70 -10.61 9.45
C LEU A 183 7.22 -10.26 9.26
N LYS A 184 6.33 -11.13 9.75
CA LYS A 184 4.88 -10.99 9.58
C LYS A 184 4.20 -11.20 10.92
N ASN A 185 3.31 -10.27 11.28
CA ASN A 185 2.47 -10.42 12.46
C ASN A 185 1.62 -11.71 12.34
N PRO A 186 1.49 -12.52 13.41
CA PRO A 186 0.70 -13.76 13.40
C PRO A 186 -0.78 -13.54 13.04
N PHE A 187 -1.30 -12.33 13.24
CA PHE A 187 -2.67 -11.91 12.96
C PHE A 187 -2.83 -11.01 11.74
N PHE A 188 -2.02 -11.23 10.71
CA PHE A 188 -2.11 -10.49 9.45
C PHE A 188 -3.09 -11.12 8.46
N ILE A 189 -3.95 -10.31 7.84
CA ILE A 189 -4.85 -10.70 6.75
C ILE A 189 -4.21 -10.42 5.38
N ASP A 190 -4.02 -11.45 4.56
CA ASP A 190 -3.63 -11.32 3.15
C ASP A 190 -4.84 -11.44 2.23
N LEU A 191 -5.33 -10.32 1.70
CA LEU A 191 -6.44 -10.30 0.76
C LEU A 191 -6.13 -10.86 -0.63
N LYS A 192 -4.89 -11.30 -0.89
CA LYS A 192 -4.60 -12.13 -2.08
C LYS A 192 -5.10 -13.56 -1.92
N GLU A 193 -5.28 -14.01 -0.69
CA GLU A 193 -5.77 -15.34 -0.32
C GLU A 193 -7.25 -15.28 0.07
N SER A 194 -7.93 -16.43 0.06
CA SER A 194 -9.33 -16.49 0.51
C SER A 194 -9.45 -16.19 2.01
N LEU A 195 -10.61 -15.66 2.44
CA LEU A 195 -10.87 -15.41 3.86
C LEU A 195 -10.82 -16.69 4.68
N GLU A 196 -11.32 -17.81 4.15
CA GLU A 196 -11.24 -19.12 4.80
C GLU A 196 -9.79 -19.54 5.08
N LYS A 197 -8.90 -19.39 4.09
CA LYS A 197 -7.49 -19.71 4.24
C LYS A 197 -6.81 -18.78 5.25
N ASN A 198 -7.13 -17.49 5.22
CA ASN A 198 -6.66 -16.54 6.23
C ASN A 198 -7.09 -16.98 7.64
N PHE A 199 -8.37 -17.28 7.85
CA PHE A 199 -8.88 -17.69 9.16
C PHE A 199 -8.21 -18.97 9.66
N LYS A 200 -7.98 -19.94 8.78
CA LYS A 200 -7.24 -21.16 9.11
C LYS A 200 -5.80 -20.86 9.56
N ILE A 201 -5.08 -19.99 8.84
CA ILE A 201 -3.71 -19.58 9.21
C ILE A 201 -3.70 -18.84 10.56
N LEU A 202 -4.66 -17.93 10.79
CA LEU A 202 -4.77 -17.21 12.06
C LEU A 202 -5.01 -18.16 13.24
N GLU A 203 -5.87 -19.16 13.04
CA GLU A 203 -6.16 -20.19 14.04
C GLU A 203 -4.94 -21.10 14.29
N GLU A 204 -4.24 -21.52 13.24
CA GLU A 204 -2.98 -22.27 13.35
C GLU A 204 -1.91 -21.50 14.14
N ASN A 205 -1.74 -20.20 13.84
CA ASN A 205 -0.80 -19.34 14.56
C ASN A 205 -1.18 -19.18 16.04
N LEU A 206 -2.47 -18.95 16.32
CA LEU A 206 -2.98 -18.84 17.69
C LEU A 206 -2.77 -20.14 18.48
N ASN A 207 -3.06 -21.29 17.86
CA ASN A 207 -2.87 -22.59 18.48
C ASN A 207 -1.38 -22.90 18.69
N SER A 208 -0.51 -22.52 17.76
CA SER A 208 0.94 -22.65 17.92
C SER A 208 1.45 -21.87 19.14
N ILE A 209 1.00 -20.63 19.32
CA ILE A 209 1.31 -19.79 20.49
C ILE A 209 0.81 -20.46 21.77
N LYS A 210 -0.45 -20.90 21.79
CA LYS A 210 -1.05 -21.58 22.95
C LYS A 210 -0.30 -22.86 23.33
N ASN A 211 -0.04 -23.73 22.37
CA ASN A 211 0.60 -25.01 22.61
C ASN A 211 2.06 -24.87 23.06
N LYS A 212 2.78 -23.85 22.59
CA LYS A 212 4.19 -23.67 22.94
C LYS A 212 4.42 -22.91 24.25
N LEU A 213 3.51 -21.99 24.60
CA LEU A 213 3.70 -21.08 25.74
C LEU A 213 2.75 -21.32 26.92
N PHE A 214 1.64 -22.03 26.73
CA PHE A 214 0.61 -22.24 27.76
C PHE A 214 0.36 -23.71 28.13
N GLN A 215 0.71 -24.66 27.25
CA GLN A 215 0.68 -26.10 27.54
C GLN A 215 2.00 -26.59 28.13
#